data_AF-A0A539DN40-F1
#
_entry.id   AF-A0A539DN40-F1
#
_cell.length_a   1.000
_cell.length_b   1.000
_cell.length_c   1.000
_cell.angle_alpha   90.00
_cell.angle_beta   90.00
_cell.angle_gamma   90.00
#
_symmetry.space_group_name_H-M   'P 1'
#
loop_
_entity.id
_entity.type
_entity.pdbx_description
1 polymer ?
#
loop_
_entity_poly.entity_id
_entity_poly.type
_entity_poly.pdbx_seq_one_letter_code
_entity_poly.pdbx_strand_id
1 'polypeptide(L)' 'YTAGAGWGVAGLIETDNAGSASSPQVAIDANGNALAVWHQSDGTRYNIWANRYQ' A
#
# COMPACT_ATOMS: atom_id res chain seq x y z
N TYR A 1 -22.46 12.33 -4.00
CA TYR A 1 -21.58 11.16 -4.18
C TYR A 1 -22.35 10.16 -5.02
N THR A 2 -21.82 9.74 -6.16
CA THR A 2 -22.40 8.62 -6.94
C THR A 2 -21.64 7.36 -6.57
N ALA A 3 -22.27 6.50 -5.78
CA ALA A 3 -21.81 5.13 -5.61
C ALA A 3 -21.80 4.46 -6.99
N GLY A 4 -20.63 4.05 -7.49
CA GLY A 4 -20.51 3.39 -8.79
C GLY A 4 -19.82 4.18 -9.90
N ALA A 5 -19.39 5.42 -9.65
CA ALA A 5 -18.29 6.02 -10.44
C ALA A 5 -16.90 5.47 -10.04
N GLY A 6 -16.88 4.50 -9.11
CA GLY A 6 -15.99 3.34 -9.10
C GLY A 6 -14.58 3.51 -8.53
N TRP A 7 -14.17 2.54 -7.72
CA TRP A 7 -12.77 2.21 -7.56
C TRP A 7 -12.14 1.95 -8.94
N GLY A 8 -10.95 2.50 -9.19
CA GLY A 8 -10.17 2.19 -10.38
C GLY A 8 -9.54 0.79 -10.34
N VAL A 9 -8.78 0.45 -11.38
CA VAL A 9 -7.97 -0.77 -11.37
C VAL A 9 -6.98 -0.70 -10.21
N ALA A 10 -7.02 -1.71 -9.34
CA ALA A 10 -6.08 -1.80 -8.23
C ALA A 10 -4.66 -2.00 -8.77
N GLY A 11 -3.74 -1.12 -8.39
CA GLY A 11 -2.31 -1.27 -8.62
C GLY A 11 -1.66 -1.98 -7.43
N LEU A 12 -0.67 -2.81 -7.71
CA LEU A 12 0.19 -3.36 -6.66
C LEU A 12 1.04 -2.23 -6.07
N ILE A 13 1.07 -2.19 -4.74
CA ILE A 13 1.83 -1.22 -3.96
C ILE A 13 3.18 -1.79 -3.54
N GLU A 14 3.29 -3.11 -3.48
CA GLU A 14 4.53 -3.83 -3.20
C GLU A 14 5.37 -3.95 -4.47
N THR A 15 6.69 -3.88 -4.31
CA THR A 15 7.67 -4.01 -5.41
C THR A 15 8.26 -5.42 -5.50
N ASP A 16 7.96 -6.29 -4.55
CA ASP A 16 8.47 -7.66 -4.47
C ASP A 16 7.43 -8.58 -3.79
N ASN A 17 7.22 -9.78 -4.34
CA ASN A 17 6.33 -10.81 -3.79
C ASN A 17 7.06 -11.65 -2.71
N ALA A 18 7.86 -11.00 -1.87
CA ALA A 18 8.80 -11.66 -0.95
C ALA A 18 8.12 -12.53 0.13
N GLY A 19 6.82 -12.34 0.35
CA GLY A 19 6.03 -13.11 1.31
C GLY A 19 4.74 -12.42 1.73
N SER A 20 4.03 -13.01 2.70
CA SER A 20 2.74 -12.51 3.18
C SER A 20 2.81 -11.06 3.65
N ALA A 21 1.91 -10.23 3.13
CA ALA A 21 1.70 -8.84 3.54
C ALA A 21 0.43 -8.69 4.39
N SER A 22 0.47 -7.86 5.43
CA SER A 22 -0.67 -7.64 6.33
C SER A 22 -0.64 -6.27 7.02
N SER A 23 -1.78 -5.89 7.60
CA SER A 23 -1.95 -4.67 8.41
C SER A 23 -1.49 -3.38 7.71
N PRO A 24 -1.98 -3.07 6.49
CA PRO A 24 -1.59 -1.84 5.82
C PRO A 24 -2.17 -0.60 6.52
N GLN A 25 -1.41 0.49 6.48
CA GLN A 25 -1.87 1.83 6.82
C GLN A 25 -1.52 2.80 5.69
N VAL A 26 -2.42 3.74 5.42
CA VAL A 26 -2.25 4.73 4.35
C VAL A 26 -2.51 6.12 4.90
N ALA A 27 -1.62 7.06 4.56
CA ALA A 27 -1.79 8.49 4.82
C ALA A 27 -1.66 9.27 3.50
N ILE A 28 -2.45 10.33 3.36
CA ILE A 28 -2.42 11.23 2.19
C ILE A 28 -2.26 12.66 2.70
N ASP A 29 -1.31 13.41 2.13
CA ASP A 29 -1.13 14.82 2.47
C ASP A 29 -2.07 15.74 1.67
N ALA A 30 -2.07 17.04 2.01
CA ALA A 30 -2.93 18.03 1.36
C ALA A 30 -2.58 18.27 -0.12
N ASN A 31 -1.39 17.86 -0.58
CA ASN A 31 -0.97 17.95 -1.97
C ASN A 31 -1.37 16.69 -2.78
N GLY A 32 -1.96 15.68 -2.14
CA GLY A 32 -2.33 14.42 -2.76
C GLY A 32 -1.22 13.36 -2.78
N ASN A 33 -0.07 13.62 -2.14
CA ASN A 33 0.96 12.59 -2.00
C ASN A 33 0.48 11.52 -1.02
N ALA A 34 0.63 10.24 -1.38
CA ALA A 34 0.23 9.13 -0.53
C ALA A 34 1.45 8.33 -0.05
N LEU A 35 1.41 7.90 1.21
CA LEU A 35 2.35 6.94 1.79
C LEU A 35 1.56 5.72 2.27
N ALA A 36 1.95 4.55 1.79
CA ALA A 36 1.47 3.27 2.29
C ALA A 36 2.58 2.59 3.08
N VAL A 37 2.24 2.03 4.25
CA VAL A 37 3.13 1.20 5.07
C VAL A 37 2.45 -0.11 5.43
N TRP A 38 3.18 -1.23 5.49
CA TRP A 38 2.61 -2.54 5.81
C TRP A 38 3.63 -3.48 6.45
N HIS A 39 3.15 -4.54 7.11
CA HIS A 39 3.99 -5.63 7.56
C HIS A 39 4.18 -6.64 6.43
N GLN A 40 5.41 -6.99 6.07
CA GLN A 40 5.70 -8.01 5.07
C GLN A 40 6.82 -8.96 5.49
N SER A 41 6.60 -10.24 5.22
CA SER A 41 7.64 -11.25 5.39
C SER A 41 8.64 -11.19 4.24
N ASP A 42 9.93 -11.25 4.56
CA ASP A 42 11.03 -11.43 3.59
C ASP A 42 11.45 -12.91 3.46
N GLY A 43 10.62 -13.84 3.95
CA GLY A 43 10.94 -15.27 4.05
C GLY A 43 11.73 -15.66 5.30
N THR A 44 12.27 -14.71 6.07
CA THR A 44 13.00 -14.96 7.33
C THR A 44 12.36 -14.26 8.53
N ARG A 45 11.83 -13.05 8.34
CA ARG A 45 11.23 -12.22 9.37
C ARG A 45 10.13 -11.32 8.78
N TYR A 46 9.34 -10.70 9.65
CA TYR A 46 8.43 -9.63 9.26
C TYR A 46 9.13 -8.28 9.40
N ASN A 47 9.04 -7.45 8.37
CA ASN A 47 9.58 -6.10 8.32
C ASN A 47 8.46 -5.09 8.06
N ILE A 48 8.72 -3.82 8.35
CA ILE A 48 7.87 -2.72 7.91
C ILE A 48 8.34 -2.27 6.54
N TRP A 49 7.46 -2.37 5.55
CA TRP A 49 7.70 -1.92 4.19
C TRP A 49 6.90 -0.65 3.92
N ALA A 50 7.34 0.13 2.95
CA ALA A 50 6.69 1.38 2.57
C ALA A 50 6.77 1.62 1.06
N ASN A 51 5.74 2.25 0.52
CA ASN A 51 5.73 2.77 -0.84
C ASN A 51 5.05 4.14 -0.88
N ARG A 52 5.53 5.02 -1.75
CA ARG A 52 5.07 6.40 -1.88
C ARG A 52 4.51 6.65 -3.28
N TYR A 53 3.47 7.45 -3.35
CA TYR A 53 2.88 7.94 -4.60
C TYR A 53 2.87 9.46 -4.56
N GLN A 54 3.22 10.06 -5.69
CA GLN A 54 3.27 11.50 -5.93
C GLN A 54 2.57 11.79 -7.25
#